data_AF-A0A9C7Z7E2-F1
#
_entry.id   AF-A0A9C7Z7E2-F1
#
_cell.length_a   1.000
_cell.length_b   1.000
_cell.length_c   1.000
_cell.angle_alpha   90.00
_cell.angle_beta   90.00
_cell.angle_gamma   90.00
#
_symmetry.space_group_name_H-M   'P 1'
#
loop_
_entity.id
_entity.type
_entity.pdbx_description
1 polymer ?
#
loop_
_entity_poly.entity_id
_entity_poly.type
_entity_poly.pdbx_seq_one_letter_code
_entity_poly.pdbx_strand_id
1 'polypeptide(L)'
;LAVPHEKALEIRDDVAFFQAVRSVLSKRVGGDNRKSPEEIDHAIRQIVSKAVASDEVIDIFSAAGLKKPDISILSDEFLAEVRGLPQRNLAVEMLRKLLEGEIKTRGRKNVVQARSFSEMLENALKKYQNRAIEAAQVIEELIALAKDLRQADARGEELGLTEDEIAFYDALEVNDSAVKVLGDETLRMIAQELLRAVRNNVTIDWTLRENVRAQMRVMVKRILRRYGYSPDKQARATELVLEQAEAVCRDWVEEV
;
A
#
# COMPACT_ATOMS: atom_id res chain seq x y z
N LEU A 1 -51.60 -6.63 15.73
CA LEU A 1 -50.65 -7.70 16.12
C LEU A 1 -49.64 -7.82 14.98
N ALA A 2 -48.40 -7.39 15.19
CA ALA A 2 -47.37 -7.46 14.16
C ALA A 2 -46.94 -8.92 14.01
N VAL A 3 -47.13 -9.50 12.82
CA VAL A 3 -46.67 -10.85 12.50
C VAL A 3 -45.18 -10.74 12.13
N PRO A 4 -44.28 -11.51 12.78
CA PRO A 4 -42.86 -11.49 12.44
C PRO A 4 -42.63 -11.96 11.00
N HIS A 5 -41.68 -11.32 10.32
CA HIS A 5 -41.24 -11.72 8.98
C HIS A 5 -40.71 -13.17 9.01
N GLU A 6 -40.92 -13.95 7.96
CA GLU A 6 -40.60 -15.39 7.91
C GLU A 6 -39.12 -15.69 8.22
N LYS A 7 -38.20 -14.91 7.64
CA LYS A 7 -36.77 -14.91 7.99
C LYS A 7 -36.46 -14.71 9.49
N ALA A 8 -37.31 -13.99 10.22
CA ALA A 8 -37.13 -13.78 11.66
C ALA A 8 -37.56 -15.02 12.49
N LEU A 9 -38.45 -15.85 11.94
CA LEU A 9 -38.84 -17.13 12.54
C LEU A 9 -37.74 -18.18 12.36
N GLU A 10 -37.07 -18.18 11.20
CA GLU A 10 -35.94 -19.08 10.90
C GLU A 10 -34.78 -18.89 11.89
N ILE A 11 -34.39 -17.64 12.16
CA ILE A 11 -33.27 -17.32 13.07
C ILE A 11 -33.64 -17.40 14.56
N ARG A 12 -34.93 -17.52 14.90
CA ARG A 12 -35.41 -17.46 16.29
C ARG A 12 -34.82 -18.58 17.13
N ASP A 13 -34.76 -19.77 16.56
CA ASP A 13 -34.33 -20.97 17.26
C ASP A 13 -32.80 -20.97 17.45
N ASP A 14 -32.05 -20.41 16.50
CA ASP A 14 -30.60 -20.16 16.62
C ASP A 14 -30.30 -19.13 17.71
N VAL A 15 -31.03 -18.01 17.73
CA VAL A 15 -30.89 -16.98 18.77
C VAL A 15 -31.20 -17.57 20.15
N ALA A 16 -32.24 -18.41 20.27
CA ALA A 16 -32.57 -19.10 21.51
C ALA A 16 -31.45 -20.06 21.95
N PHE A 17 -30.84 -20.80 21.01
CA PHE A 17 -29.69 -21.66 21.28
C PHE A 17 -28.49 -20.86 21.82
N PHE A 18 -28.11 -19.76 21.16
CA PHE A 18 -26.99 -18.93 21.62
C PHE A 18 -27.28 -18.24 22.96
N GLN A 19 -28.53 -17.87 23.23
CA GLN A 19 -28.94 -17.35 24.54
C GLN A 19 -28.83 -18.41 25.63
N ALA A 20 -29.20 -19.67 25.35
CA ALA A 20 -29.06 -20.78 26.27
C ALA A 20 -27.57 -21.10 26.56
N VAL A 21 -26.74 -21.15 25.51
CA VAL A 21 -25.28 -21.35 25.64
C VAL A 21 -24.64 -20.22 26.45
N ARG A 22 -25.00 -18.96 26.19
CA ARG A 22 -24.56 -17.79 26.97
C ARG A 22 -24.95 -17.92 28.44
N SER A 23 -26.19 -18.35 28.74
CA SER A 23 -26.65 -18.54 30.12
C SER A 23 -25.81 -19.59 30.86
N VAL A 24 -25.51 -20.71 30.21
CA VAL A 24 -24.68 -21.79 30.78
C VAL A 24 -23.23 -21.35 30.96
N LEU A 25 -22.64 -20.66 29.98
CA LEU A 25 -21.29 -20.10 30.08
C LEU A 25 -21.20 -19.08 31.22
N SER A 26 -22.15 -18.15 31.30
CA SER A 26 -22.18 -17.14 32.38
C SER A 26 -22.34 -17.77 33.78
N LYS A 27 -23.06 -18.89 33.89
CA LYS A 27 -23.20 -19.66 35.15
C LYS A 27 -21.97 -20.50 35.49
N ARG A 28 -21.19 -20.96 34.51
CA ARG A 28 -19.95 -21.73 34.74
C ARG A 28 -18.74 -20.87 35.11
N VAL A 29 -18.79 -19.55 34.89
CA VAL A 29 -17.78 -18.59 35.39
C VAL A 29 -18.11 -18.20 36.85
N GLY A 30 -18.37 -19.21 37.68
CA GLY A 30 -18.65 -19.09 39.11
C GLY A 30 -17.44 -19.41 39.99
N GLY A 31 -16.24 -19.01 39.56
CA GLY A 31 -14.99 -19.21 40.28
C GLY A 31 -14.05 -18.00 40.12
N ASP A 32 -14.04 -17.17 41.17
CA ASP A 32 -13.00 -16.22 41.62
C ASP A 32 -12.30 -15.24 40.65
N ASN A 33 -12.87 -14.92 39.49
CA ASN A 33 -12.41 -13.75 38.73
C ASN A 33 -13.56 -13.06 38.00
N ARG A 34 -14.25 -12.14 38.69
CA ARG A 34 -15.27 -11.28 38.07
C ARG A 34 -14.59 -10.32 37.11
N LYS A 35 -14.49 -10.74 35.85
CA LYS A 35 -14.13 -9.85 34.76
C LYS A 35 -15.11 -8.69 34.68
N SER A 36 -14.60 -7.47 34.52
CA SER A 36 -15.45 -6.27 34.50
C SER A 36 -16.42 -6.33 33.30
N PRO A 37 -17.56 -5.63 33.34
CA PRO A 37 -18.46 -5.52 32.19
C PRO A 37 -17.73 -5.08 30.91
N GLU A 38 -16.67 -4.28 31.03
CA GLU A 38 -15.85 -3.81 29.91
C GLU A 38 -14.97 -4.92 29.33
N GLU A 39 -14.42 -5.80 30.17
CA GLU A 39 -13.65 -6.97 29.71
C GLU A 39 -14.55 -7.99 29.01
N ILE A 40 -15.80 -8.12 29.47
CA ILE A 40 -16.82 -8.94 28.80
C ILE A 40 -17.18 -8.31 27.46
N ASP A 41 -17.41 -6.99 27.40
CA ASP A 41 -17.73 -6.28 26.15
C ASP A 41 -16.55 -6.33 25.16
N HIS A 42 -15.32 -6.24 25.64
CA HIS A 42 -14.12 -6.40 24.84
C HIS A 42 -13.96 -7.83 24.33
N ALA A 43 -14.18 -8.84 25.17
CA ALA A 43 -14.17 -10.23 24.75
C ALA A 43 -15.28 -10.54 23.74
N ILE A 44 -16.47 -9.94 23.90
CA ILE A 44 -17.55 -10.03 22.92
C ILE A 44 -17.13 -9.37 21.60
N ARG A 45 -16.54 -8.17 21.61
CA ARG A 45 -16.00 -7.53 20.39
C ARG A 45 -14.90 -8.37 19.73
N GLN A 46 -14.05 -9.03 20.51
CA GLN A 46 -13.02 -9.93 20.00
C GLN A 46 -13.62 -11.20 19.39
N ILE A 47 -14.66 -11.76 19.99
CA ILE A 47 -15.38 -12.93 19.47
C ILE A 47 -16.19 -12.54 18.24
N VAL A 48 -16.87 -11.40 18.23
CA VAL A 48 -17.59 -10.85 17.07
C VAL A 48 -16.61 -10.52 15.95
N SER A 49 -15.47 -9.89 16.25
CA SER A 49 -14.40 -9.66 15.28
C SER A 49 -13.86 -10.98 14.71
N LYS A 50 -13.68 -12.01 15.54
CA LYS A 50 -13.30 -13.36 15.10
C LYS A 50 -14.39 -14.10 14.32
N ALA A 51 -15.66 -13.89 14.64
CA ALA A 51 -16.80 -14.51 13.95
C ALA A 51 -17.09 -13.81 12.61
N VAL A 52 -16.91 -12.49 12.53
CA VAL A 52 -16.88 -11.72 11.27
C VAL A 52 -15.65 -12.10 10.43
N ALA A 53 -14.57 -12.57 11.06
CA ALA A 53 -13.38 -13.07 10.37
C ALA A 53 -13.48 -14.54 9.93
N SER A 54 -14.60 -15.25 10.16
CA SER A 54 -14.74 -16.68 9.82
C SER A 54 -15.90 -17.04 8.88
N ASP A 55 -16.56 -16.08 8.25
CA ASP A 55 -17.07 -16.34 6.92
C ASP A 55 -15.90 -16.10 5.98
N GLU A 56 -15.64 -17.06 5.09
CA GLU A 56 -14.63 -17.00 4.03
C GLU A 56 -14.46 -15.56 3.56
N VAL A 57 -13.22 -15.05 3.51
CA VAL A 57 -12.93 -13.75 2.92
C VAL A 57 -13.58 -13.76 1.53
N ILE A 58 -14.78 -13.16 1.42
CA ILE A 58 -15.50 -13.10 0.16
C ILE A 58 -14.58 -12.28 -0.73
N ASP A 59 -13.94 -12.97 -1.66
CA ASP A 59 -13.07 -12.34 -2.62
C ASP A 59 -13.95 -11.40 -3.44
N ILE A 60 -13.80 -10.10 -3.19
CA ILE A 60 -14.63 -9.02 -3.73
C ILE A 60 -14.65 -9.11 -5.27
N PHE A 61 -13.59 -9.64 -5.88
CA PHE A 61 -13.51 -9.91 -7.32
C PHE A 61 -14.45 -11.05 -7.72
N SER A 62 -14.42 -12.17 -6.99
CA SER A 62 -15.31 -13.32 -7.24
C SER A 62 -16.79 -12.98 -7.02
N ALA A 63 -17.10 -12.14 -6.03
CA ALA A 63 -18.46 -11.66 -5.75
C ALA A 63 -19.02 -10.75 -6.85
N ALA A 64 -18.14 -10.09 -7.61
CA ALA A 64 -18.49 -9.29 -8.79
C ALA A 64 -18.51 -10.09 -10.10
N GLY A 65 -18.26 -11.42 -10.04
CA GLY A 65 -18.18 -12.28 -11.23
C GLY A 65 -16.86 -12.15 -12.01
N LEU A 66 -15.84 -11.52 -11.42
CA LEU A 66 -14.53 -11.33 -12.02
C LEU A 66 -13.62 -12.52 -11.67
N LYS A 67 -12.92 -13.07 -12.66
CA LYS A 67 -11.90 -14.11 -12.41
C LYS A 67 -10.75 -13.49 -11.61
N LYS A 68 -10.15 -14.25 -10.69
CA LYS A 68 -8.93 -13.84 -9.99
C LYS A 68 -7.89 -13.41 -11.04
N PRO A 69 -7.38 -12.17 -10.99
CA PRO A 69 -6.45 -11.69 -11.99
C PRO A 69 -5.08 -12.33 -11.73
N ASP A 70 -4.73 -13.33 -12.54
CA ASP A 70 -3.34 -13.71 -12.73
C ASP A 70 -2.78 -12.89 -13.89
N ILE A 71 -1.74 -12.09 -13.60
CA ILE A 71 -0.77 -11.50 -14.52
C ILE A 71 -1.32 -10.37 -15.43
N SER A 72 -1.62 -9.22 -14.82
CA SER A 72 -1.63 -7.84 -15.35
C SER A 72 -2.75 -7.10 -14.59
N ILE A 73 -2.44 -6.69 -13.36
CA ILE A 73 -3.40 -6.30 -12.32
C ILE A 73 -4.25 -5.06 -12.70
N LEU A 74 -3.98 -4.45 -13.85
CA LEU A 74 -4.64 -3.26 -14.39
C LEU A 74 -4.80 -3.33 -15.94
N SER A 75 -5.23 -4.49 -16.47
CA SER A 75 -5.51 -4.61 -17.91
C SER A 75 -6.62 -3.65 -18.34
N ASP A 76 -6.54 -3.14 -19.58
CA ASP A 76 -7.56 -2.21 -20.10
C ASP A 76 -8.96 -2.87 -20.16
N GLU A 77 -8.99 -4.20 -20.32
CA GLU A 77 -10.20 -5.03 -20.27
C GLU A 77 -10.84 -5.00 -18.87
N PHE A 78 -10.06 -5.26 -17.83
CA PHE A 78 -10.54 -5.21 -16.44
C PHE A 78 -11.04 -3.82 -16.05
N LEU A 79 -10.30 -2.77 -16.42
CA LEU A 79 -10.69 -1.38 -16.13
C LEU A 79 -12.00 -1.01 -16.85
N ALA A 80 -12.23 -1.54 -18.05
CA ALA A 80 -13.48 -1.36 -18.77
C ALA A 80 -14.65 -2.12 -18.10
N GLU A 81 -14.43 -3.34 -17.62
CA GLU A 81 -15.42 -4.11 -16.87
C GLU A 81 -15.82 -3.40 -15.57
N VAL A 82 -14.83 -2.91 -14.81
CA VAL A 82 -15.08 -2.16 -13.56
C VAL A 82 -15.84 -0.86 -13.82
N ARG A 83 -15.53 -0.16 -14.93
CA ARG A 83 -16.29 1.02 -15.37
C ARG A 83 -17.75 0.69 -15.69
N GLY A 84 -18.03 -0.52 -16.18
CA GLY A 84 -19.37 -1.00 -16.54
C GLY A 84 -20.23 -1.45 -15.35
N LEU A 85 -19.66 -1.56 -14.14
CA LEU A 85 -20.39 -2.11 -13.00
C LEU A 85 -21.59 -1.25 -12.58
N PRO A 86 -22.75 -1.88 -12.30
CA PRO A 86 -23.94 -1.15 -11.85
C PRO A 86 -23.73 -0.55 -10.46
N GLN A 87 -22.96 -1.21 -9.59
CA GLN A 87 -22.66 -0.77 -8.24
C GLN A 87 -21.38 0.07 -8.23
N ARG A 88 -21.54 1.40 -8.36
CA ARG A 88 -20.41 2.34 -8.41
C ARG A 88 -19.54 2.33 -7.16
N ASN A 89 -20.15 2.18 -5.98
CA ASN A 89 -19.41 2.13 -4.72
C ASN A 89 -18.53 0.88 -4.63
N LEU A 90 -19.00 -0.25 -5.17
CA LEU A 90 -18.22 -1.49 -5.26
C LEU A 90 -17.04 -1.30 -6.21
N ALA A 91 -17.25 -0.65 -7.36
CA ALA A 91 -16.18 -0.33 -8.31
C ALA A 91 -15.08 0.53 -7.66
N VAL A 92 -15.46 1.56 -6.90
CA VAL A 92 -14.50 2.40 -6.16
C VAL A 92 -13.70 1.58 -5.14
N GLU A 93 -14.36 0.76 -4.32
CA GLU A 93 -13.66 -0.06 -3.31
C GLU A 93 -12.74 -1.12 -3.95
N MET A 94 -13.14 -1.71 -5.08
CA MET A 94 -12.28 -2.66 -5.80
C MET A 94 -11.02 -1.97 -6.35
N LEU A 95 -11.18 -0.85 -7.06
CA LEU A 95 -10.05 -0.09 -7.58
C LEU A 95 -9.14 0.39 -6.45
N ARG A 96 -9.71 0.89 -5.35
CA ARG A 96 -8.96 1.27 -4.16
C ARG A 96 -8.11 0.11 -3.64
N LYS A 97 -8.71 -1.05 -3.38
CA LYS A 97 -7.99 -2.21 -2.82
C LYS A 97 -6.90 -2.72 -3.76
N LEU A 98 -7.17 -2.73 -5.06
CA LEU A 98 -6.17 -3.10 -6.07
C LEU A 98 -5.00 -2.13 -6.09
N LEU A 99 -5.28 -0.83 -6.20
CA LEU A 99 -4.26 0.21 -6.24
C LEU A 99 -3.43 0.24 -4.95
N GLU A 100 -4.05 0.09 -3.78
CA GLU A 100 -3.32 -0.01 -2.51
C GLU A 100 -2.38 -1.22 -2.48
N GLY A 101 -2.82 -2.37 -2.98
CA GLY A 101 -1.99 -3.58 -3.06
C GLY A 101 -0.81 -3.42 -4.02
N GLU A 102 -1.05 -2.82 -5.18
CA GLU A 102 -0.04 -2.58 -6.20
C GLU A 102 0.99 -1.53 -5.73
N ILE A 103 0.52 -0.40 -5.20
CA ILE A 103 1.38 0.64 -4.62
C ILE A 103 2.24 0.07 -3.48
N LYS A 104 1.69 -0.81 -2.64
CA LYS A 104 2.45 -1.47 -1.58
C LYS A 104 3.52 -2.40 -2.13
N THR A 105 3.21 -3.16 -3.17
CA THR A 105 4.16 -4.06 -3.83
C THR A 105 5.30 -3.26 -4.45
N ARG A 106 4.96 -2.21 -5.21
CA ARG A 106 5.95 -1.30 -5.80
C ARG A 106 6.76 -0.54 -4.76
N GLY A 107 6.16 -0.18 -3.62
CA GLY A 107 6.84 0.53 -2.54
C GLY A 107 7.99 -0.25 -1.89
N ARG A 108 8.09 -1.56 -2.12
CA ARG A 108 9.28 -2.35 -1.76
C ARG A 108 10.49 -1.99 -2.63
N LYS A 109 10.24 -1.66 -3.90
CA LYS A 109 11.27 -1.35 -4.90
C LYS A 109 11.51 0.15 -5.07
N ASN A 110 10.46 0.98 -5.06
CA ASN A 110 10.55 2.42 -5.27
C ASN A 110 9.66 3.20 -4.30
N VAL A 111 10.29 3.76 -3.26
CA VAL A 111 9.59 4.45 -2.17
C VAL A 111 9.01 5.78 -2.64
N VAL A 112 9.69 6.45 -3.57
CA VAL A 112 9.27 7.77 -4.06
C VAL A 112 8.01 7.66 -4.90
N GLN A 113 7.99 6.76 -5.88
CA GLN A 113 6.79 6.51 -6.66
C GLN A 113 5.63 6.04 -5.79
N ALA A 114 5.87 5.10 -4.87
CA ALA A 114 4.81 4.59 -4.02
C ALA A 114 4.17 5.69 -3.15
N ARG A 115 4.96 6.63 -2.64
CA ARG A 115 4.45 7.80 -1.91
C ARG A 115 3.61 8.72 -2.79
N SER A 116 4.11 9.06 -3.98
CA SER A 116 3.38 9.92 -4.93
C SER A 116 2.04 9.30 -5.32
N PHE A 117 2.03 8.02 -5.69
CA PHE A 117 0.80 7.31 -6.05
C PHE A 117 -0.16 7.15 -4.86
N SER A 118 0.36 6.92 -3.64
CA SER A 118 -0.46 6.87 -2.41
C SER A 118 -1.16 8.20 -2.17
N GLU A 119 -0.45 9.32 -2.34
CA GLU A 119 -1.01 10.66 -2.17
C GLU A 119 -2.08 10.96 -3.23
N MET A 120 -1.85 10.59 -4.50
CA MET A 120 -2.84 10.73 -5.57
C MET A 120 -4.10 9.89 -5.28
N LEU A 121 -3.94 8.65 -4.82
CA LEU A 121 -5.04 7.77 -4.42
C LEU A 121 -5.85 8.38 -3.27
N GLU A 122 -5.17 8.81 -2.21
CA GLU A 122 -5.82 9.41 -1.04
C GLU A 122 -6.58 10.68 -1.41
N ASN A 123 -6.02 11.50 -2.30
CA ASN A 123 -6.67 12.71 -2.79
C ASN A 123 -7.93 12.41 -3.61
N ALA A 124 -7.90 11.40 -4.49
CA ALA A 124 -9.07 10.96 -5.24
C ALA A 124 -10.18 10.44 -4.29
N LEU A 125 -9.81 9.66 -3.28
CA LEU A 125 -10.74 9.14 -2.27
C LEU A 125 -11.31 10.23 -1.35
N LYS A 126 -10.51 11.24 -0.98
CA LYS A 126 -10.98 12.39 -0.19
C LYS A 126 -12.06 13.17 -0.94
N LYS A 127 -11.88 13.40 -2.25
CA LYS A 127 -12.90 14.07 -3.08
C LYS A 127 -14.21 13.26 -3.10
N TYR A 128 -14.11 11.93 -3.17
CA TYR A 128 -15.27 11.03 -3.09
C TYR A 128 -15.99 11.12 -1.73
N GLN A 129 -15.25 10.98 -0.63
CA GLN A 129 -15.80 10.98 0.72
C GLN A 129 -16.50 12.30 1.07
N ASN A 130 -15.95 13.42 0.58
CA ASN A 130 -16.53 14.75 0.76
C ASN A 130 -17.73 15.02 -0.17
N ARG A 131 -18.15 14.03 -0.99
CA ARG A 131 -19.14 14.18 -2.07
C ARG A 131 -18.82 15.35 -3.01
N ALA A 132 -17.54 15.70 -3.12
CA ALA A 132 -17.08 16.80 -3.95
C ALA A 132 -17.17 16.46 -5.45
N ILE A 133 -17.22 15.16 -5.77
CA ILE A 133 -17.35 14.60 -7.12
C ILE A 133 -18.26 13.38 -7.11
N GLU A 134 -18.84 13.05 -8.28
CA GLU A 134 -19.67 11.86 -8.45
C GLU A 134 -18.84 10.57 -8.45
N ALA A 135 -19.44 9.46 -8.02
CA ALA A 135 -18.76 8.15 -7.98
C ALA A 135 -18.19 7.74 -9.36
N ALA A 136 -18.85 8.12 -10.46
CA ALA A 136 -18.35 7.88 -11.82
C ALA A 136 -17.04 8.64 -12.09
N GLN A 137 -16.92 9.90 -11.63
CA GLN A 137 -15.71 10.69 -11.79
C GLN A 137 -14.55 10.14 -10.96
N VAL A 138 -14.81 9.64 -9.75
CA VAL A 138 -13.81 8.97 -8.91
C VAL A 138 -13.29 7.73 -9.61
N ILE A 139 -14.18 6.92 -10.20
CA ILE A 139 -13.78 5.73 -10.95
C ILE A 139 -12.84 6.11 -12.11
N GLU A 140 -13.13 7.18 -12.84
CA GLU A 140 -12.22 7.66 -13.89
C GLU A 140 -10.86 8.14 -13.34
N GLU A 141 -10.83 8.87 -12.22
CA GLU A 141 -9.57 9.27 -11.56
C GLU A 141 -8.75 8.04 -11.12
N LEU A 142 -9.40 7.01 -10.57
CA LEU A 142 -8.74 5.76 -10.16
C LEU A 142 -8.26 4.93 -11.35
N ILE A 143 -9.02 4.90 -12.46
CA ILE A 143 -8.60 4.26 -13.71
C ILE A 143 -7.41 5.00 -14.32
N ALA A 144 -7.39 6.34 -14.28
CA ALA A 144 -6.26 7.12 -14.74
C ALA A 144 -5.01 6.82 -13.89
N LEU A 145 -5.16 6.80 -12.55
CA LEU A 145 -4.08 6.45 -11.64
C LEU A 145 -3.50 5.05 -11.92
N ALA A 146 -4.37 4.07 -12.20
CA ALA A 146 -3.96 2.74 -12.62
C ALA A 146 -3.10 2.75 -13.90
N LYS A 147 -3.48 3.57 -14.89
CA LYS A 147 -2.72 3.69 -16.14
C LYS A 147 -1.37 4.37 -15.93
N ASP A 148 -1.33 5.43 -15.11
CA ASP A 148 -0.09 6.13 -14.76
C ASP A 148 0.89 5.19 -14.06
N LEU A 149 0.38 4.33 -13.17
CA LEU A 149 1.18 3.32 -12.49
C LEU A 149 1.82 2.34 -13.52
N ARG A 150 1.04 1.84 -14.49
CA ARG A 150 1.57 0.98 -15.58
C ARG A 150 2.62 1.71 -16.44
N GLN A 151 2.38 2.97 -16.78
CA GLN A 151 3.32 3.75 -17.60
C GLN A 151 4.63 4.04 -16.87
N ALA A 152 4.58 4.22 -15.55
CA ALA A 152 5.78 4.42 -14.76
C ALA A 152 6.73 3.20 -14.76
N ASP A 153 6.23 1.98 -15.01
CA ASP A 153 7.09 0.80 -15.23
C ASP A 153 7.83 0.89 -16.58
N ALA A 154 7.12 1.28 -17.64
CA ALA A 154 7.70 1.40 -18.98
C ALA A 154 8.80 2.47 -19.05
N ARG A 155 8.73 3.50 -18.22
CA ARG A 155 9.72 4.60 -18.18
C ARG A 155 11.13 4.11 -17.79
N GLY A 156 11.23 3.07 -16.96
CA GLY A 156 12.52 2.44 -16.62
C GLY A 156 13.22 1.87 -17.85
N GLU A 157 12.45 1.21 -18.72
CA GLU A 157 12.95 0.63 -19.96
C GLU A 157 13.42 1.71 -20.95
N GLU A 158 12.67 2.82 -21.08
CA GLU A 158 13.02 3.94 -21.97
C GLU A 158 14.35 4.61 -21.58
N LEU A 159 14.63 4.72 -20.28
CA LEU A 159 15.86 5.32 -19.76
C LEU A 159 17.04 4.34 -19.74
N GLY A 160 16.81 3.07 -20.08
CA GLY A 160 17.82 2.00 -20.02
C GLY A 160 18.33 1.75 -18.61
N LEU A 161 17.48 1.97 -17.61
CA LEU A 161 17.78 1.78 -16.19
C LEU A 161 17.13 0.50 -15.69
N THR A 162 17.81 -0.20 -14.77
CA THR A 162 17.19 -1.31 -14.04
C THR A 162 16.14 -0.79 -13.04
N GLU A 163 15.26 -1.65 -12.55
CA GLU A 163 14.23 -1.30 -11.55
C GLU A 163 14.83 -0.67 -10.28
N ASP A 164 16.00 -1.15 -9.85
CA ASP A 164 16.72 -0.56 -8.73
C ASP A 164 17.24 0.84 -9.08
N GLU A 165 17.80 1.02 -10.29
CA GLU A 165 18.42 2.28 -10.71
C GLU A 165 17.39 3.39 -10.95
N ILE A 166 16.22 3.07 -11.53
CA ILE A 166 15.12 4.04 -11.69
C ILE A 166 14.65 4.54 -10.33
N ALA A 167 14.64 3.68 -9.30
CA ALA A 167 14.21 4.10 -7.96
C ALA A 167 15.17 5.13 -7.33
N PHE A 168 16.49 4.97 -7.54
CA PHE A 168 17.46 5.99 -7.15
C PHE A 168 17.36 7.25 -8.00
N TYR A 169 17.08 7.11 -9.30
CA TYR A 169 16.84 8.26 -10.19
C TYR A 169 15.65 9.10 -9.71
N ASP A 170 14.51 8.46 -9.45
CA ASP A 170 13.29 9.12 -8.96
C ASP A 170 13.56 9.82 -7.61
N ALA A 171 14.36 9.21 -6.72
CA ALA A 171 14.75 9.83 -5.44
C ALA A 171 15.58 11.12 -5.59
N LEU A 172 16.33 11.25 -6.69
CA LEU A 172 17.07 12.46 -7.02
C LEU A 172 16.19 13.50 -7.71
N GLU A 173 15.22 13.05 -8.51
CA GLU A 173 14.33 13.89 -9.30
C GLU A 173 13.35 14.73 -8.45
N VAL A 174 12.90 14.23 -7.29
CA VAL A 174 11.93 14.92 -6.39
C VAL A 174 12.28 16.38 -6.09
N ASN A 175 13.56 16.75 -6.17
CA ASN A 175 13.97 18.14 -6.05
C ASN A 175 14.08 18.78 -7.45
N ASP A 176 12.95 18.99 -8.15
CA ASP A 176 12.72 19.48 -9.53
C ASP A 176 13.79 20.38 -10.21
N SER A 177 14.64 21.08 -9.45
CA SER A 177 15.79 21.79 -10.02
C SER A 177 16.97 20.89 -10.35
N ALA A 178 17.07 19.69 -9.78
CA ALA A 178 18.20 18.79 -10.00
C ALA A 178 18.28 18.39 -11.47
N VAL A 179 17.14 18.00 -12.06
CA VAL A 179 16.99 17.74 -13.49
C VAL A 179 17.34 18.97 -14.33
N LYS A 180 16.80 20.14 -13.97
CA LYS A 180 17.02 21.39 -14.73
C LYS A 180 18.47 21.88 -14.72
N VAL A 181 19.25 21.53 -13.70
CA VAL A 181 20.63 22.01 -13.52
C VAL A 181 21.67 20.98 -13.96
N LEU A 182 21.44 19.69 -13.69
CA LEU A 182 22.40 18.62 -13.95
C LEU A 182 22.10 17.84 -15.24
N GLY A 183 20.85 17.83 -15.70
CA GLY A 183 20.38 17.02 -16.81
C GLY A 183 20.20 15.54 -16.47
N ASP A 184 19.37 14.86 -17.25
CA ASP A 184 18.97 13.46 -17.03
C ASP A 184 20.17 12.51 -17.09
N GLU A 185 21.13 12.76 -17.99
CA GLU A 185 22.31 11.92 -18.13
C GLU A 185 23.18 11.90 -16.86
N THR A 186 23.34 13.06 -16.21
CA THR A 186 24.08 13.17 -14.96
C THR A 186 23.35 12.50 -13.82
N LEU A 187 22.02 12.68 -13.73
CA LEU A 187 21.21 12.00 -12.71
C LEU A 187 21.24 10.48 -12.87
N ARG A 188 21.21 9.98 -14.10
CA ARG A 188 21.39 8.57 -14.42
C ARG A 188 22.73 8.04 -13.92
N MET A 189 23.82 8.76 -14.18
CA MET A 189 25.15 8.38 -13.67
C MET A 189 25.21 8.38 -12.14
N ILE A 190 24.61 9.37 -11.48
CA ILE A 190 24.52 9.42 -10.02
C ILE A 190 23.73 8.22 -9.49
N ALA A 191 22.57 7.91 -10.08
CA ALA A 191 21.73 6.78 -9.66
C ALA A 191 22.47 5.44 -9.76
N GLN A 192 23.18 5.21 -10.88
CA GLN A 192 24.00 4.02 -11.07
C GLN A 192 25.17 3.95 -10.07
N GLU A 193 25.86 5.08 -9.81
CA GLU A 193 26.95 5.10 -8.82
C GLU A 193 26.44 4.88 -7.40
N LEU A 194 25.28 5.46 -7.05
CA LEU A 194 24.62 5.25 -5.76
C LEU A 194 24.25 3.79 -5.56
N LEU A 195 23.59 3.16 -6.53
CA LEU A 195 23.22 1.74 -6.44
C LEU A 195 24.46 0.86 -6.25
N ARG A 196 25.53 1.07 -7.03
CA ARG A 196 26.80 0.34 -6.90
C ARG A 196 27.41 0.55 -5.51
N ALA A 197 27.41 1.78 -5.01
CA ALA A 197 27.95 2.10 -3.70
C ALA A 197 27.11 1.49 -2.56
N VAL A 198 25.79 1.41 -2.72
CA VAL A 198 24.89 0.71 -1.80
C VAL A 198 25.21 -0.78 -1.81
N ARG A 199 25.21 -1.44 -2.99
CA ARG A 199 25.55 -2.88 -3.14
C ARG A 199 26.88 -3.25 -2.49
N ASN A 200 27.91 -2.45 -2.69
CA ASN A 200 29.23 -2.71 -2.10
C ASN A 200 29.29 -2.54 -0.58
N ASN A 201 28.31 -1.86 0.02
CA ASN A 201 28.22 -1.64 1.48
C ASN A 201 27.09 -2.43 2.14
N VAL A 202 26.38 -3.32 1.41
CA VAL A 202 25.36 -4.19 2.01
C VAL A 202 26.04 -5.14 2.98
N THR A 203 25.87 -4.87 4.26
CA THR A 203 26.19 -5.80 5.34
C THR A 203 24.88 -6.34 5.88
N ILE A 204 24.84 -7.61 6.29
CA ILE A 204 23.64 -8.34 6.74
C ILE A 204 22.86 -7.60 7.86
N ASP A 205 23.53 -6.76 8.66
CA ASP A 205 22.96 -6.04 9.81
C ASP A 205 22.48 -4.59 9.52
N TRP A 206 22.07 -4.27 8.29
CA TRP A 206 21.70 -2.90 7.87
C TRP A 206 20.57 -2.28 8.71
N THR A 207 19.56 -3.07 9.08
CA THR A 207 18.34 -2.60 9.74
C THR A 207 18.51 -2.18 11.21
N LEU A 208 19.68 -2.43 11.82
CA LEU A 208 19.89 -2.22 13.27
C LEU A 208 21.05 -1.30 13.65
N ARG A 209 21.89 -0.81 12.72
CA ARG A 209 23.12 -0.05 13.07
C ARG A 209 23.12 1.39 12.56
N GLU A 210 22.95 2.34 13.48
CA GLU A 210 23.05 3.79 13.21
C GLU A 210 24.40 4.21 12.57
N ASN A 211 25.49 3.50 12.91
CA ASN A 211 26.81 3.70 12.32
C ASN A 211 26.83 3.49 10.80
N VAL A 212 26.13 2.47 10.31
CA VAL A 212 26.07 2.10 8.90
C VAL A 212 25.29 3.14 8.11
N ARG A 213 24.17 3.62 8.67
CA ARG A 213 23.38 4.73 8.13
C ARG A 213 24.19 6.04 8.05
N ALA A 214 24.99 6.33 9.07
CA ALA A 214 25.86 7.51 9.08
C ALA A 214 26.95 7.43 8.00
N GLN A 215 27.59 6.27 7.82
CA GLN A 215 28.60 6.05 6.77
C GLN A 215 27.99 6.22 5.37
N MET A 216 26.82 5.65 5.11
CA MET A 216 26.14 5.81 3.83
C MET A 216 25.70 7.25 3.59
N ARG A 217 25.22 7.96 4.62
CA ARG A 217 24.91 9.40 4.50
C ARG A 217 26.12 10.21 4.03
N VAL A 218 27.31 9.92 4.57
CA VAL A 218 28.55 10.57 4.14
C VAL A 218 28.91 10.20 2.70
N MET A 219 28.76 8.92 2.33
CA MET A 219 29.03 8.43 0.98
C MET A 219 28.09 9.06 -0.07
N VAL A 220 26.77 9.07 0.19
CA VAL A 220 25.76 9.71 -0.66
C VAL A 220 26.08 11.20 -0.82
N LYS A 221 26.36 11.91 0.28
CA LYS A 221 26.73 13.33 0.22
C LYS A 221 27.98 13.58 -0.62
N ARG A 222 28.97 12.68 -0.57
CA ARG A 222 30.19 12.78 -1.36
C ARG A 222 29.91 12.57 -2.86
N ILE A 223 29.07 11.60 -3.21
CA ILE A 223 28.67 11.35 -4.60
C ILE A 223 27.91 12.56 -5.15
N LEU A 224 26.87 13.03 -4.46
CA LEU A 224 26.09 14.20 -4.87
C LEU A 224 26.96 15.44 -5.11
N ARG A 225 27.95 15.71 -4.24
CA ARG A 225 28.88 16.84 -4.41
C ARG A 225 29.80 16.68 -5.62
N ARG A 226 30.26 15.46 -5.91
CA ARG A 226 31.15 15.20 -7.05
C ARG A 226 30.48 15.56 -8.38
N TYR A 227 29.19 15.30 -8.50
CA TYR A 227 28.41 15.61 -9.69
C TYR A 227 27.76 17.00 -9.67
N GLY A 228 28.12 17.87 -8.73
CA GLY A 228 27.65 19.26 -8.71
C GLY A 228 26.22 19.46 -8.21
N TYR A 229 25.66 18.49 -7.47
CA TYR A 229 24.32 18.63 -6.89
C TYR A 229 24.26 19.78 -5.88
N SER A 230 23.26 20.63 -6.03
CA SER A 230 23.18 21.89 -5.29
C SER A 230 23.09 21.68 -3.77
N PRO A 231 23.91 22.37 -2.95
CA PRO A 231 23.98 22.14 -1.50
C PRO A 231 22.67 22.37 -0.73
N ASP A 232 21.82 23.29 -1.19
CA ASP A 232 20.51 23.62 -0.61
C ASP A 232 19.53 22.44 -0.68
N LYS A 233 19.57 21.68 -1.77
CA LYS A 233 18.68 20.53 -2.02
C LYS A 233 19.31 19.18 -1.66
N GLN A 234 20.58 19.21 -1.31
CA GLN A 234 21.36 18.01 -1.00
C GLN A 234 20.80 17.28 0.23
N ALA A 235 20.30 18.00 1.24
CA ALA A 235 19.79 17.39 2.47
C ALA A 235 18.59 16.47 2.20
N ARG A 236 17.57 16.99 1.50
CA ARG A 236 16.36 16.23 1.16
C ARG A 236 16.64 15.07 0.21
N ALA A 237 17.46 15.30 -0.82
CA ALA A 237 17.89 14.24 -1.73
C ALA A 237 18.64 13.12 -1.00
N THR A 238 19.52 13.48 -0.06
CA THR A 238 20.26 12.48 0.73
C THR A 238 19.32 11.62 1.58
N GLU A 239 18.31 12.22 2.21
CA GLU A 239 17.33 11.46 3.00
C GLU A 239 16.52 10.50 2.16
N LEU A 240 16.02 10.95 0.99
CA LEU A 240 15.25 10.10 0.08
C LEU A 240 16.09 8.95 -0.47
N VAL A 241 17.34 9.22 -0.86
CA VAL A 241 18.27 8.20 -1.33
C VAL A 241 18.60 7.18 -0.23
N LEU A 242 18.74 7.61 1.02
CA LEU A 242 18.96 6.70 2.15
C LEU A 242 17.74 5.81 2.41
N GLU A 243 16.54 6.39 2.36
CA GLU A 243 15.31 5.63 2.50
C GLU A 243 15.12 4.63 1.36
N GLN A 244 15.44 5.03 0.14
CA GLN A 244 15.43 4.16 -1.04
C GLN A 244 16.45 3.02 -0.89
N ALA A 245 17.65 3.30 -0.39
CA ALA A 245 18.64 2.27 -0.08
C ALA A 245 18.16 1.31 1.02
N GLU A 246 17.47 1.80 2.05
CA GLU A 246 16.88 0.95 3.10
C GLU A 246 15.81 0.00 2.53
N ALA A 247 14.99 0.46 1.58
CA ALA A 247 13.97 -0.37 0.94
C ALA A 247 14.58 -1.48 0.07
N VAL A 248 15.53 -1.13 -0.80
CA VAL A 248 16.24 -2.08 -1.68
C VAL A 248 17.02 -3.12 -0.87
N CYS A 249 17.70 -2.70 0.19
CA CYS A 249 18.42 -3.64 1.07
C CYS A 249 17.48 -4.62 1.78
N ARG A 250 16.26 -4.19 2.16
CA ARG A 250 15.27 -5.09 2.78
C ARG A 250 14.81 -6.15 1.79
N ASP A 251 14.55 -5.75 0.55
CA ASP A 251 14.13 -6.66 -0.53
C ASP A 251 15.21 -7.74 -0.77
N TRP A 252 16.49 -7.36 -0.87
CA TRP A 252 17.59 -8.33 -1.04
C TRP A 252 17.82 -9.26 0.15
N VAL A 253 17.48 -8.85 1.37
CA VAL A 253 17.57 -9.72 2.56
C VAL A 253 16.41 -10.70 2.64
N GLU A 254 15.23 -10.35 2.10
CA GLU A 254 14.08 -11.26 2.01
C GLU A 254 14.23 -12.30 0.88
N GLU A 255 15.08 -12.06 -0.11
CA GLU A 255 15.38 -13.00 -1.22
C GLU A 255 16.41 -14.10 -0.88
N VAL A 256 17.12 -13.98 0.25
CA VAL A 256 18.19 -14.92 0.70
C VAL A 256 17.70 -15.86 1.80
#